data_AF-A0A949EWI6-F1
#
_entry.id   AF-A0A949EWI6-F1
#
_cell.length_a   1.000
_cell.length_b   1.000
_cell.length_c   1.000
_cell.angle_alpha   90.00
_cell.angle_beta   90.00
_cell.angle_gamma   90.00
#
_symmetry.space_group_name_H-M   'P 1'
#
loop_
_entity.id
_entity.type
_entity.pdbx_description
1 polymer ?
#
loop_
_entity_poly.entity_id
_entity_poly.type
_entity_poly.pdbx_seq_one_letter_code
_entity_poly.pdbx_strand_id
1 'polypeptide(L)'
;MPGVYGERQVEPCFLKSLTGPLLNPWDRLRRDANLNSGNGFRSPEFKRTPSRFRNPVGKYRLHRSSDCIACGKCVEICPYGVHVVRRGQVFVKNHYLCVGSDCPESCYEACPVQALSVRRNPDFDVMGDFRWTPDLLVSTWYMAEFGGVPPKGLEYKIGGSEGGFDKLRLIFKDVKSGHELALGWS
;
A
#
# COMPACT_ATOMS: atom_id res chain seq x y z
N MET A 1 49.93 -3.53 -42.65
CA MET A 1 48.95 -4.53 -43.13
C MET A 1 47.90 -4.71 -42.03
N PRO A 2 46.60 -4.69 -42.36
CA PRO A 2 45.67 -3.64 -41.90
C PRO A 2 44.58 -4.15 -40.95
N GLY A 3 43.85 -3.22 -40.31
CA GLY A 3 42.73 -3.51 -39.42
C GLY A 3 41.81 -2.32 -39.15
N VAL A 4 41.36 -1.68 -40.24
CA VAL A 4 40.06 -1.00 -40.47
C VAL A 4 39.34 -0.34 -39.29
N TYR A 5 39.37 1.00 -39.27
CA TYR A 5 38.31 1.84 -38.69
C TYR A 5 37.02 1.68 -39.50
N GLY A 6 35.89 1.47 -38.83
CA GLY A 6 34.56 1.40 -39.44
C GLY A 6 33.56 2.23 -38.62
N GLU A 7 33.32 3.45 -39.10
CA GLU A 7 32.32 4.39 -38.64
C GLU A 7 30.92 3.75 -38.67
N ARG A 8 30.16 3.88 -37.57
CA ARG A 8 28.73 3.56 -37.57
C ARG A 8 27.96 4.87 -37.69
N GLN A 9 27.53 5.17 -38.92
CA GLN A 9 26.68 6.30 -39.26
C GLN A 9 25.40 6.28 -38.41
N VAL A 10 25.12 7.39 -37.74
CA VAL A 10 23.82 7.67 -37.12
C VAL A 10 23.01 8.41 -38.18
N GLU A 11 22.18 7.68 -38.92
CA GLU A 11 21.21 8.30 -39.82
C GLU A 11 20.08 8.91 -38.97
N PRO A 12 19.71 10.19 -39.22
CA PRO A 12 18.66 10.87 -38.48
C PRO A 12 17.33 10.20 -38.78
N CYS A 13 16.51 10.02 -37.74
CA CYS A 13 15.15 9.49 -37.86
C CYS A 13 14.32 10.49 -38.68
N PHE A 14 14.37 10.28 -39.99
CA PHE A 14 13.77 11.06 -41.04
C PHE A 14 12.28 11.25 -40.77
N LEU A 15 11.88 12.52 -40.69
CA LEU A 15 10.51 13.00 -40.72
C LEU A 15 9.67 12.24 -41.75
N LYS A 16 8.92 11.23 -41.30
CA LYS A 16 7.85 10.65 -42.10
C LYS A 16 6.59 11.50 -41.92
N SER A 17 6.44 12.43 -42.86
CA SER A 17 5.19 12.86 -43.49
C SER A 17 3.97 13.02 -42.57
N LEU A 18 3.68 14.27 -42.22
CA LEU A 18 2.38 14.73 -41.74
C LEU A 18 1.36 14.69 -42.88
N THR A 19 0.86 13.51 -43.23
CA THR A 19 -0.27 13.35 -44.16
C THR A 19 -1.31 12.44 -43.53
N GLY A 20 -2.03 12.98 -42.56
CA GLY A 20 -3.26 12.42 -42.02
C GLY A 20 -4.24 13.57 -41.79
N PRO A 21 -5.56 13.36 -41.95
CA PRO A 21 -6.54 14.41 -41.73
C PRO A 21 -6.39 14.96 -40.31
N LEU A 22 -6.57 16.27 -40.15
CA LEU A 22 -6.53 16.98 -38.88
C LEU A 22 -7.62 16.45 -37.96
N LEU A 23 -7.33 15.34 -37.28
CA LEU A 23 -8.18 14.80 -36.24
C LEU A 23 -8.05 15.73 -35.03
N ASN A 24 -9.21 16.14 -34.55
CA ASN A 24 -9.47 16.90 -33.34
C ASN A 24 -8.55 16.38 -32.22
N PRO A 25 -7.90 17.23 -31.41
CA PRO A 25 -7.03 16.79 -30.32
C PRO A 25 -7.70 15.76 -29.39
N TRP A 26 -9.02 15.88 -29.23
CA TRP A 26 -9.87 14.97 -28.45
C TRP A 26 -10.02 13.56 -29.03
N ASP A 27 -9.87 13.37 -30.35
CA ASP A 27 -9.96 12.05 -30.99
C ASP A 27 -8.64 11.28 -30.96
N ARG A 28 -7.52 11.94 -30.62
CA ARG A 28 -6.25 11.26 -30.34
C ARG A 28 -6.24 10.62 -28.94
N LEU A 29 -6.84 11.28 -27.95
CA LEU A 29 -6.96 10.74 -26.58
C LEU A 29 -7.91 9.54 -26.45
N ARG A 30 -8.77 9.30 -27.45
CA ARG A 30 -9.77 8.23 -27.42
C ARG A 30 -9.27 6.89 -27.98
N ARG A 31 -8.07 6.86 -28.58
CA ARG A 31 -7.56 5.66 -29.30
C ARG A 31 -6.90 4.60 -28.43
N ASP A 32 -6.51 4.92 -27.19
CA ASP A 32 -5.62 4.02 -26.42
C ASP A 32 -6.30 3.32 -25.23
N ALA A 33 -7.61 3.50 -25.02
CA ALA A 33 -8.34 2.77 -23.98
C ALA A 33 -9.36 1.81 -24.60
N ASN A 34 -8.86 0.79 -25.29
CA ASN A 34 -9.68 -0.34 -25.70
C ASN A 34 -9.95 -1.23 -24.48
N LEU A 35 -10.92 -0.84 -23.65
CA LEU A 35 -11.35 -1.56 -22.44
C LEU A 35 -12.09 -2.89 -22.74
N ASN A 36 -12.30 -3.23 -24.02
CA ASN A 36 -13.02 -4.42 -24.46
C ASN A 36 -12.09 -5.54 -24.94
N SER A 37 -10.91 -5.69 -24.35
CA SER A 37 -10.12 -6.91 -24.55
C SER A 37 -10.73 -8.00 -23.68
N GLY A 38 -11.33 -9.03 -24.27
CA GLY A 38 -11.92 -10.20 -23.59
C GLY A 38 -10.93 -11.07 -22.78
N ASN A 39 -9.77 -10.54 -22.41
CA ASN A 39 -8.91 -11.12 -21.40
C ASN A 39 -9.40 -10.60 -20.04
N GLY A 40 -9.76 -11.50 -19.14
CA GLY A 40 -10.17 -11.13 -17.78
C GLY A 40 -9.21 -10.13 -17.16
N PHE A 41 -9.73 -9.05 -16.57
CA PHE A 41 -8.92 -8.04 -15.90
C PHE A 41 -8.08 -8.71 -14.82
N ARG A 42 -6.77 -8.80 -15.04
CA ARG A 42 -5.82 -9.29 -14.04
C ARG A 42 -5.42 -8.10 -13.17
N SER A 43 -5.88 -8.09 -11.93
CA SER A 43 -5.40 -7.12 -10.95
C SER A 43 -3.89 -7.24 -10.79
N PRO A 44 -3.16 -6.11 -10.72
CA PRO A 44 -1.73 -6.15 -10.44
C PRO A 44 -1.48 -6.78 -9.07
N GLU A 45 -0.39 -7.54 -8.96
CA GLU A 45 0.08 -8.06 -7.68
C GLU A 45 0.65 -6.92 -6.84
N PHE A 46 0.32 -6.88 -5.55
CA PHE A 46 0.87 -5.86 -4.67
C PHE A 46 2.35 -6.17 -4.40
N LYS A 47 3.18 -5.11 -4.41
CA LYS A 47 4.57 -5.20 -3.96
C LYS A 47 4.73 -4.34 -2.72
N ARG A 48 5.21 -4.95 -1.64
CA ARG A 48 5.46 -4.22 -0.39
C ARG A 48 6.43 -3.07 -0.63
N THR A 49 6.01 -1.87 -0.25
CA THR A 49 6.81 -0.66 -0.34
C THR A 49 6.95 -0.05 1.04
N PRO A 50 8.10 -0.25 1.72
CA PRO A 50 8.26 0.20 3.11
C PRO A 50 8.12 1.71 3.20
N SER A 51 7.68 2.19 4.37
CA SER A 51 7.60 3.60 4.69
C SER A 51 8.89 4.36 4.34
N ARG A 52 8.74 5.55 3.74
CA ARG A 52 9.83 6.52 3.51
C ARG A 52 10.40 7.09 4.81
N PHE A 53 9.62 7.05 5.89
CA PHE A 53 10.04 7.55 7.20
C PHE A 53 10.94 6.51 7.87
N ARG A 54 12.11 6.96 8.33
CA ARG A 54 13.06 6.12 9.05
C ARG A 54 12.43 5.49 10.30
N ASN A 55 11.64 6.29 11.03
CA ASN A 55 10.91 5.87 12.23
C ASN A 55 9.41 6.16 12.00
N PRO A 56 8.63 5.19 11.50
CA PRO A 56 7.20 5.35 11.33
C PRO A 56 6.52 5.50 12.69
N VAL A 57 5.51 6.36 12.79
CA VAL A 57 4.80 6.61 14.05
C VAL A 57 3.69 5.57 14.21
N GLY A 58 3.65 4.90 15.36
CA GLY A 58 2.60 3.96 15.75
C GLY A 58 1.64 4.52 16.79
N LYS A 59 0.44 3.94 16.88
CA LYS A 59 -0.56 4.25 17.91
C LYS A 59 -0.07 3.94 19.33
N TYR A 60 0.70 2.87 19.47
CA TYR A 60 1.26 2.43 20.73
C TYR A 60 2.79 2.46 20.71
N ARG A 61 3.37 2.75 21.87
CA ARG A 61 4.81 2.69 22.11
C ARG A 61 5.11 1.54 23.08
N LEU A 62 5.99 0.64 22.65
CA LEU A 62 6.55 -0.41 23.47
C LEU A 62 7.85 0.05 24.10
N HIS A 63 7.97 -0.13 25.41
CA HIS A 63 9.22 0.07 26.13
C HIS A 63 9.71 -1.28 26.66
N ARG A 64 11.00 -1.58 26.43
CA ARG A 64 11.67 -2.77 26.94
C ARG A 64 12.74 -2.34 27.95
N SER A 65 12.64 -2.83 29.19
CA SER A 65 13.65 -2.57 30.23
C SER A 65 14.90 -3.44 30.02
N SER A 66 15.94 -3.13 30.79
CA SER A 66 17.17 -3.91 30.86
C SER A 66 16.98 -5.29 31.49
N ASP A 67 15.85 -5.54 32.16
CA ASP A 67 15.55 -6.83 32.83
C ASP A 67 15.25 -7.95 31.82
N CYS A 68 15.20 -7.64 30.53
CA CYS A 68 14.92 -8.59 29.47
C CYS A 68 16.03 -9.65 29.36
N ILE A 69 15.69 -10.89 29.73
CA ILE A 69 16.56 -12.08 29.61
C ILE A 69 16.66 -12.65 28.17
N ALA A 70 16.19 -11.91 27.16
CA ALA A 70 16.20 -12.32 25.75
C ALA A 70 15.57 -13.70 25.43
N CYS A 71 14.59 -14.16 26.21
CA CYS A 71 13.93 -15.47 26.05
C CYS A 71 13.20 -15.70 24.71
N GLY A 72 13.03 -14.69 23.86
CA GLY A 72 12.41 -14.85 22.53
C GLY A 72 10.88 -14.95 22.51
N LYS A 73 10.21 -15.28 23.61
CA LYS A 73 8.75 -15.50 23.68
C LYS A 73 7.90 -14.40 23.01
N CYS A 74 8.23 -13.13 23.21
CA CYS A 74 7.51 -12.02 22.57
C CYS A 74 7.60 -12.00 21.03
N VAL A 75 8.62 -12.60 20.43
CA VAL A 75 8.77 -12.75 18.98
C VAL A 75 7.88 -13.88 18.47
N GLU A 76 7.77 -14.96 19.24
CA GLU A 76 6.96 -16.14 18.88
C GLU A 76 5.47 -15.83 18.88
N ILE A 77 4.99 -15.12 19.90
CA ILE A 77 3.55 -14.84 20.08
C ILE A 77 3.05 -13.64 19.29
N CYS A 78 3.92 -12.74 18.80
CA CYS A 78 3.48 -11.49 18.18
C CYS A 78 3.12 -11.70 16.70
N PRO A 79 1.83 -11.67 16.31
CA PRO A 79 1.44 -11.92 14.92
C PRO A 79 1.82 -10.76 13.98
N TYR A 80 2.08 -9.58 14.53
CA TYR A 80 2.37 -8.35 13.78
C TYR A 80 3.86 -8.15 13.50
N GLY A 81 4.73 -9.05 13.97
CA GLY A 81 6.18 -8.96 13.71
C GLY A 81 6.84 -7.71 14.29
N VAL A 82 6.34 -7.21 15.44
CA VAL A 82 6.88 -6.03 16.12
C VAL A 82 8.30 -6.27 16.65
N HIS A 83 8.54 -7.49 17.14
CA HIS A 83 9.79 -7.90 17.76
C HIS A 83 10.67 -8.68 16.79
N VAL A 84 11.98 -8.48 16.87
CA VAL A 84 12.97 -9.16 16.02
C VAL A 84 14.14 -9.63 16.87
N VAL A 85 14.61 -10.86 16.66
CA VAL A 85 15.85 -11.38 17.26
C VAL A 85 17.04 -11.05 16.38
N ARG A 86 18.10 -10.50 16.97
CA ARG A 86 19.40 -10.29 16.29
C ARG A 86 20.53 -10.54 17.27
N ARG A 87 21.51 -11.36 16.88
CA ARG A 87 22.72 -11.64 17.69
C ARG A 87 22.38 -12.08 19.13
N GLY A 88 21.35 -12.92 19.29
CA GLY A 88 20.91 -13.41 20.62
C GLY A 88 20.15 -12.39 21.48
N GLN A 89 19.88 -11.18 20.96
CA GLN A 89 19.10 -10.15 21.65
C GLN A 89 17.78 -9.88 20.95
N VAL A 90 16.77 -9.44 21.71
CA VAL A 90 15.44 -9.13 21.20
C VAL A 90 15.22 -7.62 21.12
N PHE A 91 14.85 -7.12 19.93
CA PHE A 91 14.63 -5.70 19.65
C PHE A 91 13.17 -5.41 19.30
N VAL A 92 12.72 -4.18 19.55
CA VAL A 92 11.43 -3.66 19.05
C VAL A 92 11.74 -2.90 17.77
N LYS A 93 11.57 -3.53 16.61
CA LYS A 93 11.92 -2.91 15.32
C LYS A 93 10.73 -2.23 14.68
N ASN A 94 9.61 -2.95 14.60
CA ASN A 94 8.40 -2.47 13.91
C ASN A 94 7.35 -2.02 14.92
N HIS A 95 7.74 -1.12 15.83
CA HIS A 95 6.85 -0.62 16.91
C HIS A 95 5.54 -0.03 16.37
N TYR A 96 5.57 0.54 15.16
CA TYR A 96 4.40 1.11 14.49
C TYR A 96 3.31 0.10 14.11
N LEU A 97 3.62 -1.20 14.11
CA LEU A 97 2.66 -2.28 13.85
C LEU A 97 1.97 -2.78 15.12
N CYS A 98 2.35 -2.26 16.30
CA CYS A 98 1.76 -2.68 17.55
C CYS A 98 0.31 -2.17 17.67
N VAL A 99 -0.62 -3.09 17.92
CA VAL A 99 -2.05 -2.81 18.13
C VAL A 99 -2.42 -2.62 19.61
N GLY A 100 -1.44 -2.70 20.51
CA GLY A 100 -1.62 -2.48 21.94
C GLY A 100 -2.66 -3.41 22.58
N SER A 101 -3.65 -2.82 23.25
CA SER A 101 -4.70 -3.54 23.98
C SER A 101 -5.65 -4.35 23.08
N ASP A 102 -5.67 -4.07 21.77
CA ASP A 102 -6.48 -4.82 20.81
C ASP A 102 -5.84 -6.16 20.40
N CYS A 103 -4.65 -6.47 20.94
CA CYS A 103 -3.92 -7.70 20.66
C CYS A 103 -4.58 -8.89 21.38
N PRO A 104 -4.84 -10.01 20.68
CA PRO A 104 -5.44 -11.19 21.32
C PRO A 104 -4.52 -11.84 22.36
N GLU A 105 -3.21 -11.82 22.11
CA GLU A 105 -2.19 -12.33 23.03
C GLU A 105 -1.16 -11.24 23.30
N SER A 106 -1.26 -10.63 24.49
CA SER A 106 -0.44 -9.49 24.89
C SER A 106 0.99 -9.89 25.23
N CYS A 107 1.96 -9.39 24.46
CA CYS A 107 3.36 -9.74 24.67
C CYS A 107 3.96 -9.23 25.98
N TYR A 108 3.40 -8.16 26.54
CA TYR A 108 3.83 -7.60 27.81
C TYR A 108 3.34 -8.45 29.00
N GLU A 109 2.16 -9.05 28.91
CA GLU A 109 1.62 -9.96 29.93
C GLU A 109 2.32 -11.32 29.90
N ALA A 110 2.57 -11.84 28.69
CA ALA A 110 3.22 -13.13 28.50
C ALA A 110 4.71 -13.16 28.91
N CYS A 111 5.32 -12.00 29.18
CA CYS A 111 6.74 -11.88 29.51
C CYS A 111 7.05 -12.45 30.91
N PRO A 112 7.92 -13.46 31.05
CA PRO A 112 8.18 -14.11 32.34
C PRO A 112 8.84 -13.19 33.37
N VAL A 113 9.56 -12.17 32.91
CA VAL A 113 10.28 -11.19 33.75
C VAL A 113 9.64 -9.81 33.72
N GLN A 114 8.47 -9.66 33.11
CA GLN A 114 7.73 -8.39 33.00
C GLN A 114 8.58 -7.20 32.48
N ALA A 115 9.56 -7.48 31.60
CA ALA A 115 10.46 -6.46 31.04
C ALA A 115 9.84 -5.59 29.93
N LEU A 116 8.54 -5.74 29.65
CA LEU A 116 7.83 -5.06 28.57
C LEU A 116 6.68 -4.24 29.12
N SER A 117 6.49 -3.03 28.58
CA SER A 117 5.32 -2.20 28.85
C SER A 117 4.83 -1.54 27.57
N VAL A 118 3.51 -1.38 27.46
CA VAL A 118 2.84 -0.70 26.35
C VAL A 118 2.19 0.57 26.88
N ARG A 119 2.33 1.67 26.14
CA ARG A 119 1.62 2.92 26.40
C ARG A 119 1.09 3.50 25.10
N ARG A 120 0.03 4.30 25.17
CA ARG A 120 -0.41 5.12 24.03
C ARG A 120 0.69 6.11 23.67
N ASN A 121 0.96 6.26 22.38
CA ASN A 121 2.03 7.11 21.90
C ASN A 121 1.55 8.58 21.82
N PRO A 122 2.11 9.52 22.60
CA PRO A 122 1.67 10.92 22.53
C PRO A 122 1.92 11.54 21.16
N ASP A 123 2.98 11.11 20.46
CA ASP A 123 3.30 11.57 19.10
C ASP A 123 2.23 11.15 18.07
N PHE A 124 1.47 10.09 18.36
CA PHE A 124 0.35 9.68 17.52
C PHE A 124 -0.87 10.58 17.75
N ASP A 125 -1.13 10.96 19.00
CA ASP A 125 -2.32 11.74 19.35
C ASP A 125 -2.27 13.19 18.84
N VAL A 126 -1.06 13.73 18.66
CA VAL A 126 -0.85 15.08 18.10
C VAL A 126 -0.85 15.09 16.57
N MET A 127 -0.88 13.92 15.91
CA MET A 127 -0.84 13.84 14.46
C MET A 127 -2.23 14.03 13.85
N GLY A 128 -2.32 14.82 12.78
CA GLY A 128 -3.53 14.96 11.98
C GLY A 128 -4.48 16.06 12.46
N ASP A 129 -5.73 15.96 12.04
CA ASP A 129 -6.81 16.89 12.36
C ASP A 129 -8.16 16.15 12.49
N PHE A 130 -9.25 16.91 12.69
CA PHE A 130 -10.59 16.33 12.87
C PHE A 130 -11.10 15.55 11.64
N ARG A 131 -10.68 15.94 10.43
CA ARG A 131 -11.03 15.27 9.18
C ARG A 131 -10.08 14.12 8.87
N TRP A 132 -8.79 14.34 9.03
CA TRP A 132 -7.73 13.35 8.88
C TRP A 132 -7.19 12.94 10.23
N THR A 133 -7.93 12.07 10.91
CA THR A 133 -7.51 11.58 12.24
C THR A 133 -6.19 10.81 12.14
N PRO A 134 -5.43 10.72 13.24
CA PRO A 134 -4.19 9.95 13.25
C PRO A 134 -4.39 8.48 12.86
N ASP A 135 -5.51 7.89 13.28
CA ASP A 135 -5.91 6.54 12.85
C ASP A 135 -6.07 6.44 11.32
N LEU A 136 -6.76 7.40 10.68
CA LEU A 136 -6.92 7.45 9.22
C LEU A 136 -5.59 7.63 8.48
N LEU A 137 -4.71 8.48 9.00
CA LEU A 137 -3.40 8.74 8.39
C LEU A 137 -2.53 7.48 8.43
N VAL A 138 -2.40 6.86 9.61
CA VAL A 138 -1.55 5.67 9.78
C VAL A 138 -2.14 4.45 9.08
N SER A 139 -3.47 4.29 9.05
CA SER A 139 -4.10 3.23 8.27
C SER A 139 -3.89 3.40 6.77
N THR A 140 -3.94 4.64 6.27
CA THR A 140 -3.61 4.93 4.87
C THR A 140 -2.16 4.56 4.55
N TRP A 141 -1.22 4.90 5.44
CA TRP A 141 0.18 4.49 5.27
C TRP A 141 0.35 2.97 5.32
N TYR A 142 -0.36 2.29 6.21
CA TYR A 142 -0.37 0.83 6.28
C TYR A 142 -0.89 0.22 4.97
N MET A 143 -2.03 0.67 4.47
CA MET A 143 -2.61 0.18 3.21
C MET A 143 -1.68 0.44 2.03
N ALA A 144 -0.98 1.57 2.00
CA ALA A 144 0.01 1.87 0.97
C ALA A 144 1.25 0.95 1.04
N GLU A 145 1.68 0.57 2.25
CA GLU A 145 2.84 -0.31 2.44
C GLU A 145 2.51 -1.78 2.16
N PHE A 146 1.38 -2.26 2.67
CA PHE A 146 1.00 -3.68 2.69
C PHE A 146 0.00 -4.09 1.61
N GLY A 147 -0.67 -3.14 0.95
CA GLY A 147 -1.72 -3.42 -0.04
C GLY A 147 -3.01 -4.01 0.56
N GLY A 148 -3.13 -4.05 1.88
CA GLY A 148 -4.26 -4.62 2.60
C GLY A 148 -4.69 -3.77 3.79
N VAL A 149 -5.88 -4.04 4.31
CA VAL A 149 -6.44 -3.29 5.46
C VAL A 149 -5.59 -3.48 6.71
N PRO A 150 -5.45 -2.44 7.55
CA PRO A 150 -4.71 -2.55 8.79
C PRO A 150 -5.36 -3.59 9.74
N PRO A 151 -4.55 -4.23 10.59
CA PRO A 151 -5.06 -5.08 11.65
C PRO A 151 -5.85 -4.26 12.69
N LYS A 152 -6.49 -4.96 13.63
CA LYS A 152 -7.34 -4.37 14.69
C LYS A 152 -6.66 -3.18 15.38
N GLY A 153 -7.47 -2.21 15.80
CA GLY A 153 -7.02 -1.07 16.60
C GLY A 153 -6.79 0.23 15.83
N LEU A 154 -6.82 0.22 14.49
CA LEU A 154 -6.81 1.43 13.66
C LEU A 154 -8.15 1.62 12.93
N GLU A 155 -8.72 2.81 13.05
CA GLU A 155 -9.85 3.26 12.23
C GLU A 155 -9.35 3.68 10.84
N TYR A 156 -10.05 3.29 9.77
CA TYR A 156 -9.58 3.48 8.39
C TYR A 156 -10.68 3.87 7.39
N LYS A 157 -11.92 4.11 7.84
CA LYS A 157 -13.09 4.31 6.98
C LYS A 157 -13.70 5.70 7.11
N ILE A 158 -13.87 6.19 8.34
CA ILE A 158 -14.80 7.29 8.63
C ILE A 158 -14.07 8.55 9.13
N GLY A 159 -13.09 8.39 10.03
CA GLY A 159 -12.44 9.49 10.72
C GLY A 159 -13.32 10.17 11.79
N GLY A 160 -12.82 11.29 12.31
CA GLY A 160 -13.46 12.06 13.37
C GLY A 160 -14.64 12.91 12.90
N SER A 161 -14.69 13.23 11.60
CA SER A 161 -15.78 13.99 10.98
C SER A 161 -17.04 13.18 10.67
N GLU A 162 -17.11 11.92 11.12
CA GLU A 162 -18.22 10.99 10.82
C GLU A 162 -18.41 10.72 9.31
N GLY A 163 -17.38 11.02 8.50
CA GLY A 163 -17.38 10.88 7.05
C GLY A 163 -17.35 12.23 6.31
N GLY A 164 -17.77 12.22 5.04
CA GLY A 164 -17.79 13.42 4.19
C GLY A 164 -16.74 13.46 3.09
N PHE A 165 -16.33 12.30 2.55
CA PHE A 165 -15.74 12.25 1.21
C PHE A 165 -16.85 12.47 0.17
N ASP A 166 -16.54 13.25 -0.87
CA ASP A 166 -17.49 13.56 -1.93
C ASP A 166 -18.07 12.27 -2.54
N LYS A 167 -19.39 12.25 -2.74
CA LYS A 167 -20.08 11.12 -3.38
C LYS A 167 -19.71 11.08 -4.86
N LEU A 168 -18.72 10.26 -5.21
CA LEU A 168 -18.37 10.00 -6.60
C LEU A 168 -19.43 9.10 -7.23
N ARG A 169 -20.17 9.63 -8.21
CA ARG A 169 -21.08 8.85 -9.04
C ARG A 169 -20.36 8.46 -10.33
N LEU A 170 -19.99 7.19 -10.45
CA LEU A 170 -19.46 6.64 -11.70
C LEU A 170 -20.62 6.30 -12.63
N ILE A 171 -20.70 6.98 -13.78
CA ILE A 171 -21.67 6.67 -14.83
C ILE A 171 -21.00 5.69 -15.79
N PHE A 172 -21.31 4.41 -15.66
CA PHE A 172 -20.90 3.40 -16.63
C PHE A 172 -21.86 3.45 -17.82
N LYS A 173 -21.30 3.44 -19.04
CA LYS A 173 -22.13 3.25 -20.24
C LYS A 173 -22.42 1.77 -20.39
N ASP A 174 -23.68 1.42 -20.64
CA ASP A 174 -24.03 0.06 -21.03
C ASP A 174 -23.27 -0.32 -22.30
N VAL A 175 -22.41 -1.33 -22.18
CA VAL A 175 -21.81 -1.97 -23.35
C VAL A 175 -22.91 -2.83 -23.95
N LYS A 176 -23.48 -2.40 -25.08
CA LYS A 176 -24.40 -3.24 -25.85
C LYS A 176 -23.67 -4.53 -26.23
N SER A 177 -23.98 -5.63 -25.55
CA SER A 177 -23.56 -6.97 -25.96
C SER A 177 -24.28 -7.30 -27.27
N GLY A 178 -23.60 -7.11 -28.39
CA GLY A 178 -24.05 -7.57 -29.70
C GLY A 178 -24.03 -9.09 -29.76
N HIS A 179 -24.98 -9.76 -29.10
CA HIS A 179 -25.38 -11.12 -29.39
C HIS A 179 -26.79 -11.07 -30.00
N GLU A 180 -26.87 -10.58 -31.24
CA GLU A 180 -28.07 -10.68 -32.05
C GLU A 180 -28.00 -11.97 -32.87
N LEU A 181 -28.62 -13.00 -32.29
CA LEU A 181 -29.48 -13.99 -32.93
C LEU A 181 -29.15 -14.36 -34.40
N ALA A 182 -28.39 -15.45 -34.58
CA ALA A 182 -28.56 -16.31 -35.75
C ALA A 182 -29.53 -17.45 -35.41
N LEU A 183 -30.82 -17.12 -35.29
CA LEU A 183 -31.91 -18.10 -35.34
C LEU A 183 -32.73 -17.87 -36.61
N GLY A 184 -32.36 -18.62 -37.66
CA GLY A 184 -33.17 -18.90 -38.83
C GLY A 184 -33.30 -17.76 -39.84
N TRP A 185 -33.29 -18.10 -41.12
CA TRP A 185 -34.48 -18.11 -41.99
C TRP A 185 -34.10 -18.72 -43.34
N SER A 186 -34.96 -19.62 -43.80
CA SER A 186 -35.15 -20.16 -45.18
C SER A 186 -34.15 -21.18 -45.70
#